data_AF-A0A1Y3EN52-F1
#
_entry.id   AF-A0A1Y3EN52-F1
#
_cell.length_a   1.000
_cell.length_b   1.000
_cell.length_c   1.000
_cell.angle_alpha   90.00
_cell.angle_beta   90.00
_cell.angle_gamma   90.00
#
_symmetry.space_group_name_H-M   'P 1'
#
loop_
_entity.id
_entity.type
_entity.pdbx_description
1 polymer ?
#
loop_
_entity_poly.entity_id
_entity_poly.type
_entity_poly.pdbx_seq_one_letter_code
_entity_poly.pdbx_strand_id
1 'polypeptide(L)'
;MEMKFHLLLSYVIQLNYILLKKLDGHTIEGDAVIDRLVEIRTVIERTRPIEEKMNYQIEKLLKSVSSKTVGDVDPLGFKAQPEAMDDQVESEDSDELETQDKCKKQTNEVQKYVPPKLMAVPYVEPKDRYAERIRRRVTHSSMIEDLKQQYSQGPEEIIDHVSYMRRQERNEQKRRTEYA
;
A
#
# COMPACT_ATOMS: atom_id res chain seq x y z
N MET A 1 22.14 -6.17 -8.11
CA MET A 1 23.11 -7.05 -7.42
C MET A 1 24.54 -6.72 -7.82
N GLU A 2 24.88 -6.68 -9.11
CA GLU A 2 26.26 -6.42 -9.58
C GLU A 2 26.87 -5.10 -9.08
N MET A 3 26.10 -4.01 -9.07
CA MET A 3 26.60 -2.69 -8.65
C MET A 3 27.10 -2.67 -7.19
N LYS A 4 26.43 -3.37 -6.27
CA LYS A 4 26.87 -3.46 -4.87
C LYS A 4 28.18 -4.22 -4.74
N PHE A 5 28.35 -5.31 -5.50
CA PHE A 5 29.60 -6.06 -5.53
C PHE A 5 30.73 -5.23 -6.14
N HIS A 6 30.48 -4.46 -7.20
CA HIS A 6 31.46 -3.53 -7.75
C HIS A 6 31.86 -2.44 -6.75
N LEU A 7 30.90 -1.84 -6.02
CA LEU A 7 31.19 -0.84 -4.98
C LEU A 7 32.00 -1.42 -3.82
N LEU A 8 31.64 -2.62 -3.34
CA LEU A 8 32.39 -3.33 -2.29
C LEU A 8 33.81 -3.68 -2.75
N LEU A 9 33.97 -4.12 -4.01
CA LEU A 9 35.28 -4.41 -4.57
C LEU A 9 36.13 -3.15 -4.65
N SER A 10 35.57 -2.04 -5.17
CA SER A 10 36.25 -0.75 -5.19
C SER A 10 36.62 -0.25 -3.79
N TYR A 11 35.77 -0.47 -2.79
CA TYR A 11 36.05 -0.15 -1.39
C TYR A 11 37.26 -0.92 -0.85
N VAL A 12 37.31 -2.23 -1.08
CA VAL A 12 38.43 -3.09 -0.66
C VAL A 12 39.73 -2.72 -1.39
N ILE A 13 39.66 -2.38 -2.67
CA ILE A 13 40.83 -1.92 -3.44
C ILE A 13 41.39 -0.61 -2.86
N GLN A 14 40.52 0.36 -2.58
CA GLN A 14 40.92 1.65 -2.03
C GLN A 14 41.48 1.53 -0.60
N LEU A 15 40.92 0.63 0.22
CA LEU A 15 41.47 0.33 1.54
C LEU A 15 42.87 -0.29 1.46
N ASN A 16 43.08 -1.27 0.56
CA ASN A 16 44.39 -1.88 0.35
C ASN A 16 45.42 -0.87 -0.14
N TYR A 17 45.01 0.08 -0.99
CA TYR A 17 45.87 1.16 -1.44
C TYR A 17 46.34 2.04 -0.25
N ILE A 18 45.43 2.42 0.64
CA ILE A 18 45.79 3.20 1.85
C ILE A 18 46.72 2.39 2.77
N LEU A 19 46.47 1.09 2.92
CA LEU A 19 47.33 0.19 3.68
C LEU A 19 48.74 0.15 3.10
N LEU A 20 48.89 -0.04 1.78
CA LEU A 20 50.19 -0.01 1.11
C LEU A 20 50.89 1.33 1.33
N LYS A 21 50.17 2.44 1.15
CA LYS A 21 50.69 3.79 1.36
C LYS A 21 51.19 4.03 2.80
N LYS A 22 50.47 3.48 3.79
CA LYS A 22 50.91 3.48 5.20
C LYS A 22 52.17 2.64 5.42
N LEU A 23 52.26 1.47 4.79
CA LEU A 23 53.43 0.59 4.92
C LEU A 23 54.68 1.21 4.30
N ASP A 24 54.52 1.96 3.21
CA ASP A 24 55.60 2.73 2.56
C ASP A 24 55.96 4.02 3.31
N GLY A 25 55.31 4.31 4.45
CA GLY A 25 55.61 5.48 5.30
C GLY A 25 55.10 6.82 4.74
N HIS A 26 54.22 6.82 3.75
CA HIS A 26 53.68 8.04 3.17
C HIS A 26 52.48 8.57 3.99
N THR A 27 52.31 9.89 3.99
CA THR A 27 51.15 10.52 4.63
C THR A 27 49.87 10.28 3.82
N ILE A 28 48.76 10.18 4.55
CA ILE A 28 47.43 9.87 3.99
C ILE A 28 46.54 11.13 4.01
N GLU A 29 46.95 12.15 4.74
CA GLU A 29 46.21 13.40 4.86
C GLU A 29 46.13 14.09 3.49
N GLY A 30 44.91 14.39 3.05
CA GLY A 30 44.64 15.05 1.76
C GLY A 30 44.65 14.13 0.53
N ASP A 31 44.69 12.81 0.70
CA ASP A 31 44.61 11.88 -0.43
C ASP A 31 43.15 11.72 -0.92
N ALA A 32 42.93 11.86 -2.22
CA ALA A 32 41.62 11.71 -2.87
C ALA A 32 41.00 10.33 -2.66
N VAL A 33 41.80 9.33 -2.24
CA VAL A 33 41.30 7.99 -1.88
C VAL A 33 40.41 8.02 -0.63
N ILE A 34 40.67 8.93 0.33
CA ILE A 34 39.81 9.07 1.50
C ILE A 34 38.43 9.59 1.08
N ASP A 35 38.37 10.60 0.23
CA ASP A 35 37.10 11.17 -0.26
C ASP A 35 36.29 10.12 -1.02
N ARG A 36 36.96 9.33 -1.89
CA ARG A 36 36.33 8.21 -2.60
C ARG A 36 35.82 7.12 -1.65
N LEU A 37 36.54 6.81 -0.57
CA LEU A 37 36.08 5.84 0.42
C LEU A 37 34.83 6.32 1.16
N VAL A 38 34.78 7.60 1.53
CA VAL A 38 33.61 8.22 2.15
C VAL A 38 32.43 8.19 1.18
N GLU A 39 32.65 8.55 -0.08
CA GLU A 39 31.63 8.47 -1.13
C GLU A 39 31.07 7.06 -1.27
N ILE A 40 31.92 6.06 -1.48
CA ILE A 40 31.49 4.66 -1.63
C ILE A 40 30.73 4.19 -0.39
N ARG A 41 31.19 4.54 0.82
CA ARG A 41 30.50 4.19 2.07
C ARG A 41 29.09 4.81 2.11
N THR A 42 28.97 6.09 1.82
CA THR A 42 27.66 6.78 1.82
C THR A 42 26.70 6.18 0.78
N VAL A 43 27.20 5.83 -0.41
CA VAL A 43 26.40 5.17 -1.45
C VAL A 43 25.91 3.80 -0.95
N ILE A 44 26.78 2.98 -0.36
CA ILE A 44 26.40 1.67 0.20
C ILE A 44 25.34 1.83 1.29
N GLU A 45 25.50 2.79 2.21
CA GLU A 45 24.52 3.06 3.26
C GLU A 45 23.17 3.50 2.68
N ARG A 46 23.19 4.31 1.61
CA ARG A 46 21.96 4.79 0.95
C ARG A 46 21.23 3.70 0.17
N THR A 47 21.93 2.68 -0.33
CA THR A 47 21.31 1.56 -1.05
C THR A 47 20.54 0.58 -0.14
N ARG A 48 20.91 0.45 1.15
CA ARG A 48 20.25 -0.45 2.11
C ARG A 48 18.72 -0.36 2.17
N PRO A 49 18.10 0.82 2.38
CA PRO A 49 16.63 0.92 2.44
C PRO A 49 15.95 0.56 1.11
N ILE A 50 16.65 0.68 -0.02
CA ILE A 50 16.12 0.29 -1.34
C ILE A 50 16.10 -1.24 -1.44
N GLU A 51 17.18 -1.90 -1.01
CA GLU A 51 17.27 -3.36 -0.96
C GLU A 51 16.18 -3.96 -0.05
N GLU A 52 15.94 -3.37 1.12
CA GLU A 52 14.89 -3.81 2.04
C GLU A 52 13.49 -3.74 1.41
N LYS A 53 13.16 -2.61 0.75
CA LYS A 53 11.89 -2.45 0.05
C LYS A 53 11.73 -3.43 -1.11
N MET A 54 12.81 -3.66 -1.86
CA MET A 54 12.79 -4.59 -2.99
C MET A 54 12.60 -6.03 -2.51
N ASN A 55 13.30 -6.44 -1.44
CA ASN A 55 13.13 -7.76 -0.82
C ASN A 55 11.69 -7.96 -0.34
N TYR A 56 11.11 -6.97 0.32
CA TYR A 56 9.70 -7.01 0.73
C TYR A 56 8.76 -7.21 -0.46
N GLN A 57 8.98 -6.50 -1.56
CA GLN A 57 8.16 -6.66 -2.77
C GLN A 57 8.31 -8.06 -3.38
N ILE A 58 9.54 -8.58 -3.44
CA ILE A 58 9.81 -9.96 -3.90
C ILE A 58 9.08 -10.96 -3.01
N GLU A 59 9.20 -10.85 -1.68
CA GLU A 59 8.51 -11.71 -0.72
C GLU A 59 6.99 -11.62 -0.85
N LYS A 60 6.45 -10.41 -1.03
CA LYS A 60 5.02 -10.20 -1.26
C LYS A 60 4.54 -10.91 -2.53
N LEU A 61 5.28 -10.80 -3.62
CA LEU A 61 4.97 -11.46 -4.90
C LEU A 61 5.12 -12.99 -4.80
N LEU A 62 6.16 -13.49 -4.13
CA LEU A 62 6.33 -14.92 -3.86
C LEU A 62 5.20 -15.45 -2.98
N LYS A 63 4.74 -14.66 -2.00
CA LYS A 63 3.61 -15.00 -1.15
C LYS A 63 2.29 -15.00 -1.92
N SER A 64 2.07 -14.06 -2.85
CA SER A 64 0.88 -14.10 -3.72
C SER A 64 0.90 -15.29 -4.68
N VAL A 65 2.07 -15.66 -5.22
CA VAL A 65 2.21 -16.83 -6.12
C VAL A 65 2.07 -18.16 -5.38
N SER A 66 2.54 -18.26 -4.13
CA SER A 66 2.39 -19.46 -3.30
C SER A 66 0.99 -19.56 -2.66
N SER A 67 0.36 -18.43 -2.36
CA SER A 67 -1.02 -18.32 -1.91
C SER A 67 -2.00 -18.30 -3.09
N LYS A 68 -1.99 -19.34 -3.95
CA LYS A 68 -3.00 -19.60 -5.00
C LYS A 68 -4.44 -19.81 -4.48
N THR A 69 -4.76 -19.30 -3.30
CA THR A 69 -6.08 -19.38 -2.65
C THR A 69 -6.68 -18.02 -2.31
N VAL A 70 -5.95 -16.92 -2.49
CA VAL A 70 -6.57 -15.58 -2.50
C VAL A 70 -6.61 -15.16 -3.94
N GLY A 71 -7.80 -15.24 -4.52
CA GLY A 71 -8.06 -14.98 -5.92
C GLY A 71 -7.30 -13.76 -6.40
N ASP A 72 -6.73 -13.91 -7.59
CA ASP A 72 -6.44 -12.84 -8.52
C ASP A 72 -7.61 -11.86 -8.52
N VAL A 73 -7.55 -10.83 -7.67
CA VAL A 73 -8.50 -9.72 -7.73
C VAL A 73 -8.00 -8.86 -8.88
N ASP A 74 -8.13 -9.38 -10.09
CA ASP A 74 -7.98 -8.62 -11.31
C ASP A 74 -9.00 -7.47 -11.21
N PRO A 75 -8.57 -6.20 -11.12
CA PRO A 75 -9.51 -5.08 -11.11
C PRO A 75 -10.33 -5.00 -12.42
N LEU A 76 -9.92 -5.71 -13.49
CA LEU A 76 -10.68 -5.89 -14.73
C LEU A 76 -11.55 -7.16 -14.74
N GLY A 77 -11.48 -7.98 -13.70
CA GLY A 77 -12.25 -9.22 -13.52
C GLY A 77 -13.69 -9.00 -13.05
N PHE A 78 -14.06 -7.79 -12.65
CA PHE A 78 -15.45 -7.38 -12.35
C PHE A 78 -16.27 -7.16 -13.64
N LYS A 79 -16.21 -8.11 -14.57
CA LYS A 79 -17.17 -8.16 -15.69
C LYS A 79 -18.43 -8.85 -15.19
N ALA A 80 -19.58 -8.28 -15.55
CA ALA A 80 -20.85 -8.97 -15.32
C ALA A 80 -20.78 -10.36 -15.97
N GLN A 81 -21.10 -11.41 -15.20
CA GLN A 81 -21.27 -12.77 -15.70
C GLN A 81 -22.77 -13.01 -15.94
N PRO A 82 -23.31 -12.70 -17.14
CA PRO A 82 -24.73 -12.87 -17.42
C PRO A 82 -25.16 -14.35 -17.46
N GLU A 83 -24.24 -15.28 -17.70
CA GLU A 83 -24.52 -16.73 -17.67
C GLU A 83 -24.89 -17.25 -16.26
N ALA A 84 -24.54 -16.51 -15.21
CA ALA A 84 -24.90 -16.87 -13.83
C ALA A 84 -26.35 -16.44 -13.45
N MET A 85 -27.13 -15.87 -14.37
CA MET A 85 -28.52 -15.47 -14.13
C MET A 85 -29.57 -16.51 -14.56
N ASP A 86 -29.22 -17.52 -15.37
CA ASP A 86 -30.22 -18.35 -16.06
C ASP A 86 -30.70 -19.62 -15.32
N ASP A 87 -30.20 -19.93 -14.11
CA ASP A 87 -30.51 -21.21 -13.44
C ASP A 87 -31.51 -21.10 -12.26
N GLN A 88 -32.63 -20.38 -12.40
CA GLN A 88 -33.72 -20.43 -11.39
C GLN A 88 -35.15 -20.40 -11.96
N VAL A 89 -35.41 -21.20 -12.99
CA VAL A 89 -36.79 -21.61 -13.33
C VAL A 89 -36.85 -23.11 -13.52
N GLU A 90 -36.72 -23.90 -12.45
CA GLU A 90 -37.54 -25.11 -12.28
C GLU A 90 -37.33 -25.80 -10.91
N SER A 91 -38.47 -26.23 -10.38
CA SER A 91 -38.70 -27.30 -9.41
C SER A 91 -38.84 -26.94 -7.92
N GLU A 92 -40.05 -27.23 -7.46
CA GLU A 92 -40.64 -27.13 -6.13
C GLU A 92 -40.14 -28.24 -5.17
N ASP A 93 -40.29 -27.94 -3.89
CA ASP A 93 -40.62 -28.83 -2.75
C ASP A 93 -39.59 -29.86 -2.22
N SER A 94 -39.19 -29.68 -0.94
CA SER A 94 -39.23 -30.70 0.13
C SER A 94 -38.48 -30.21 1.39
N ASP A 95 -39.21 -30.19 2.52
CA ASP A 95 -38.69 -30.05 3.88
C ASP A 95 -37.84 -31.28 4.32
N GLU A 96 -36.79 -31.06 5.13
CA GLU A 96 -36.57 -31.72 6.44
C GLU A 96 -35.21 -31.36 7.07
N LEU A 97 -35.16 -31.46 8.41
CA LEU A 97 -34.18 -30.90 9.34
C LEU A 97 -32.99 -31.83 9.66
N GLU A 98 -31.99 -31.20 10.30
CA GLU A 98 -30.99 -31.74 11.23
C GLU A 98 -29.57 -32.14 10.77
N THR A 99 -28.72 -32.08 11.79
CA THR A 99 -27.32 -31.64 11.87
C THR A 99 -26.28 -32.74 11.66
N GLN A 100 -25.13 -32.39 11.08
CA GLN A 100 -23.78 -32.45 11.69
C GLN A 100 -22.67 -32.52 10.63
N ASP A 101 -21.55 -31.92 11.01
CA ASP A 101 -20.26 -31.84 10.34
C ASP A 101 -19.89 -33.02 9.45
N LYS A 102 -19.49 -32.69 8.21
CA LYS A 102 -18.39 -33.34 7.50
C LYS A 102 -18.01 -32.50 6.28
N CYS A 103 -16.69 -32.32 6.10
CA CYS A 103 -16.02 -31.71 4.97
C CYS A 103 -16.79 -31.89 3.65
N LYS A 104 -17.32 -30.80 3.10
CA LYS A 104 -17.96 -30.82 1.79
C LYS A 104 -17.00 -30.35 0.72
N LYS A 105 -16.87 -31.26 -0.25
CA LYS A 105 -16.23 -31.19 -1.55
C LYS A 105 -16.58 -29.87 -2.24
N GLN A 106 -15.65 -29.41 -3.07
CA GLN A 106 -15.85 -28.32 -4.03
C GLN A 106 -16.96 -28.72 -5.01
N THR A 107 -18.21 -28.45 -4.64
CA THR A 107 -19.31 -28.26 -5.57
C THR A 107 -19.45 -26.76 -5.75
N ASN A 108 -19.53 -26.30 -6.99
CA ASN A 108 -19.71 -24.90 -7.36
C ASN A 108 -21.12 -24.44 -6.97
N GLU A 109 -21.44 -24.41 -5.67
CA GLU A 109 -22.64 -23.75 -5.16
C GLU A 109 -22.32 -22.26 -5.05
N VAL A 110 -23.06 -21.45 -5.81
CA VAL A 110 -22.98 -19.99 -5.75
C VAL A 110 -23.19 -19.56 -4.29
N GLN A 111 -22.12 -19.07 -3.65
CA GLN A 111 -22.21 -18.59 -2.26
C GLN A 111 -23.17 -17.40 -2.22
N LYS A 112 -24.37 -17.61 -1.67
CA LYS A 112 -25.37 -16.57 -1.45
C LYS A 112 -24.76 -15.47 -0.58
N TYR A 113 -24.66 -14.25 -1.10
CA TYR A 113 -24.15 -13.12 -0.35
C TYR A 113 -25.00 -12.89 0.91
N VAL A 114 -24.34 -12.92 2.07
CA VAL A 114 -24.97 -12.63 3.36
C VAL A 114 -24.53 -11.24 3.80
N PRO A 115 -25.43 -10.23 3.78
CA PRO A 115 -25.09 -8.90 4.25
C PRO A 115 -24.65 -8.95 5.73
N PRO A 116 -23.66 -8.13 6.12
CA PRO A 116 -23.15 -8.14 7.49
C PRO A 116 -24.27 -7.80 8.48
N LYS A 117 -24.41 -8.63 9.52
CA LYS A 117 -25.39 -8.40 10.58
C LYS A 117 -24.94 -7.18 11.41
N LEU A 118 -25.57 -6.03 11.18
CA LEU A 118 -25.34 -4.82 11.97
C LEU A 118 -25.87 -5.05 13.39
N MET A 119 -24.96 -5.16 14.35
CA MET A 119 -25.31 -5.15 15.77
C MET A 119 -25.38 -3.71 16.28
N ALA A 120 -26.32 -3.44 17.19
CA ALA A 120 -26.38 -2.16 17.88
C ALA A 120 -25.10 -1.97 18.70
N VAL A 121 -24.23 -1.07 18.25
CA VAL A 121 -23.08 -0.62 19.04
C VAL A 121 -23.58 0.47 19.99
N PRO A 122 -23.50 0.27 21.32
CA PRO A 122 -23.92 1.30 22.26
C PRO A 122 -23.06 2.55 22.07
N TYR A 123 -23.71 3.68 21.82
CA TYR A 123 -23.02 4.97 21.69
C TYR A 123 -22.45 5.35 23.06
N VAL A 124 -21.14 5.24 23.20
CA VAL A 124 -20.42 5.76 24.36
C VAL A 124 -20.19 7.24 24.12
N GLU A 125 -20.86 8.09 24.89
CA GLU A 125 -20.61 9.51 24.79
C GLU A 125 -19.13 9.80 25.08
N PRO A 126 -18.43 10.52 24.19
CA PRO A 126 -17.07 10.95 24.46
C PRO A 126 -17.07 11.85 25.70
N LYS A 127 -16.16 11.56 26.64
CA LYS A 127 -16.03 12.33 27.90
C LYS A 127 -15.95 13.84 27.65
N ASP A 128 -15.28 14.24 26.56
CA ASP A 128 -15.10 15.63 26.15
C ASP A 128 -15.66 15.90 24.74
N ARG A 129 -16.97 16.19 24.66
CA ARG A 129 -17.64 16.56 23.40
C ARG A 129 -16.99 17.76 22.69
N TYR A 130 -16.33 18.65 23.42
CA TYR A 130 -15.61 19.79 22.85
C TYR A 130 -14.31 19.35 22.15
N ALA A 131 -13.53 18.48 22.80
CA ALA A 131 -12.30 17.95 22.23
C ALA A 131 -12.57 17.16 20.94
N GLU A 132 -13.67 16.41 20.89
CA GLU A 132 -14.04 15.68 19.68
C GLU A 132 -14.46 16.60 18.53
N ARG A 133 -15.19 17.69 18.82
CA ARG A 133 -15.51 18.72 17.81
C ARG A 133 -14.24 19.37 17.25
N ILE A 134 -13.25 19.64 18.09
CA ILE A 134 -11.95 20.15 17.64
C ILE A 134 -11.24 19.10 16.79
N ARG A 135 -11.19 17.84 17.21
CA ARG A 135 -10.56 16.75 16.43
C ARG A 135 -11.17 16.64 15.04
N ARG A 136 -12.50 16.62 14.93
CA ARG A 136 -13.22 16.60 13.64
C ARG A 136 -12.88 17.82 12.78
N ARG A 137 -12.81 19.03 13.37
CA ARG A 137 -12.42 20.23 12.63
C ARG A 137 -10.98 20.17 12.14
N VAL A 138 -10.06 19.68 12.97
CA VAL A 138 -8.64 19.56 12.64
C VAL A 138 -8.45 18.54 11.52
N THR A 139 -9.10 17.37 11.59
CA THR A 139 -9.03 16.35 10.52
C THR A 139 -9.58 16.83 9.19
N HIS A 140 -10.51 17.81 9.21
CA HIS A 140 -11.07 18.45 8.02
C HIS A 140 -10.45 19.83 7.72
N SER A 141 -9.28 20.14 8.31
CA SER A 141 -8.54 21.34 7.96
C SER A 141 -7.75 21.14 6.67
N SER A 142 -7.61 22.21 5.87
CA SER A 142 -6.95 22.17 4.57
C SER A 142 -5.54 21.60 4.63
N MET A 143 -4.77 21.92 5.67
CA MET A 143 -3.40 21.39 5.83
C MET A 143 -3.38 19.86 6.00
N ILE A 144 -4.33 19.29 6.75
CA ILE A 144 -4.40 17.83 6.96
C ILE A 144 -4.90 17.14 5.70
N GLU A 145 -5.80 17.80 4.95
CA GLU A 145 -6.27 17.31 3.67
C GLU A 145 -5.14 17.27 2.63
N ASP A 146 -4.32 18.32 2.52
CA ASP A 146 -3.14 18.36 1.65
C ASP A 146 -2.10 17.29 2.02
N LEU A 147 -1.87 17.06 3.33
CA LEU A 147 -1.01 15.98 3.80
C LEU A 147 -1.58 14.61 3.41
N LYS A 148 -2.87 14.39 3.61
CA LYS A 148 -3.54 13.15 3.22
C LYS A 148 -3.42 12.93 1.70
N GLN A 149 -3.47 14.00 0.93
CA GLN A 149 -3.29 13.99 -0.53
C GLN A 149 -1.90 13.50 -0.94
N GLN A 150 -0.85 14.03 -0.33
CA GLN A 150 0.55 13.66 -0.64
C GLN A 150 0.88 12.19 -0.35
N TYR A 151 0.24 11.59 0.65
CA TYR A 151 0.45 10.18 1.01
C TYR A 151 -0.62 9.25 0.42
N SER A 152 -1.65 9.78 -0.23
CA SER A 152 -2.67 8.99 -0.92
C SER A 152 -2.10 8.45 -2.23
N GLN A 153 -2.37 7.18 -2.53
CA GLN A 153 -2.03 6.54 -3.81
C GLN A 153 -3.24 6.47 -4.76
N GLY A 154 -4.37 7.09 -4.41
CA GLY A 154 -5.57 7.13 -5.23
C GLY A 154 -5.47 8.13 -6.40
N PRO A 155 -6.16 7.89 -7.52
CA PRO A 155 -6.20 8.83 -8.64
C PRO A 155 -6.95 10.12 -8.26
N GLU A 156 -6.52 11.25 -8.83
CA GLU A 156 -7.09 12.57 -8.55
C GLU A 156 -7.63 13.25 -9.81
N GLU A 157 -8.72 14.01 -9.65
CA GLU A 157 -9.28 14.84 -10.70
C GLU A 157 -8.41 16.11 -10.88
N ILE A 158 -7.46 16.07 -11.81
CA ILE A 158 -6.68 17.24 -12.23
C ILE A 158 -7.46 17.94 -13.35
N ILE A 159 -7.77 19.22 -13.15
CA ILE A 159 -8.47 20.05 -14.15
C ILE A 159 -7.60 21.28 -14.44
N ASP A 160 -7.16 21.39 -15.68
CA ASP A 160 -6.33 22.51 -16.11
C ASP A 160 -7.15 23.82 -16.20
N HIS A 161 -6.52 24.95 -15.87
CA HIS A 161 -7.04 26.32 -16.04
C HIS A 161 -8.28 26.72 -15.21
N VAL A 162 -8.41 26.23 -13.97
CA VAL A 162 -9.48 26.66 -13.05
C VAL A 162 -8.91 27.47 -11.88
N SER A 163 -9.44 28.67 -11.65
CA SER A 163 -9.10 29.49 -10.49
C SER A 163 -9.51 28.79 -9.19
N TYR A 164 -8.76 29.01 -8.10
CA TYR A 164 -9.04 28.42 -6.79
C TYR A 164 -10.51 28.62 -6.35
N MET A 165 -11.06 29.82 -6.57
CA MET A 165 -12.45 30.15 -6.24
C MET A 165 -13.46 29.27 -7.00
N ARG A 166 -13.23 29.02 -8.29
CA ARG A 166 -14.10 28.17 -9.11
C ARG A 166 -14.01 26.68 -8.75
N ARG A 167 -12.86 26.22 -8.21
CA ARG A 167 -12.72 24.87 -7.63
C ARG A 167 -13.53 24.75 -6.34
N GLN A 168 -13.48 25.76 -5.48
CA GLN A 168 -14.22 25.78 -4.23
C GLN A 168 -15.74 25.80 -4.44
N GLU A 169 -16.25 26.65 -5.32
CA GLU A 169 -17.67 26.71 -5.70
C GLU A 169 -18.18 25.36 -6.21
N ARG A 170 -17.36 24.67 -7.02
CA ARG A 170 -17.71 23.33 -7.54
C ARG A 170 -17.78 22.30 -6.42
N ASN A 171 -16.84 22.31 -5.49
CA ASN A 171 -16.87 21.42 -4.33
C ASN A 171 -18.11 21.69 -3.48
N GLU A 172 -18.48 22.95 -3.28
CA GLU A 172 -19.70 23.32 -2.57
C GLU A 172 -20.97 22.86 -3.32
N GLN A 173 -21.02 22.99 -4.64
CA GLN A 173 -22.11 22.47 -5.47
C GLN A 173 -22.22 20.94 -5.36
N LYS A 174 -21.10 20.21 -5.46
CA LYS A 174 -21.06 18.75 -5.27
C LYS A 174 -21.62 18.35 -3.90
N ARG A 175 -21.20 19.04 -2.83
CA ARG A 175 -21.75 18.81 -1.48
C ARG A 175 -23.25 19.07 -1.41
N ARG A 176 -23.76 20.10 -2.08
CA ARG A 176 -25.22 20.37 -2.12
C ARG A 176 -25.99 19.26 -2.84
N THR A 177 -25.44 18.68 -3.90
CA THR A 177 -26.11 17.60 -4.65
C THR A 177 -26.00 16.24 -3.98
N GLU A 178 -24.92 15.97 -3.25
CA GLU A 178 -24.72 14.68 -2.57
C GLU A 178 -25.54 14.54 -1.28
N TYR A 179 -25.90 15.66 -0.64
CA TYR A 179 -26.63 15.70 0.63
C TYR A 179 -28.06 16.25 0.51
N ALA A 180 -28.60 16.40 -0.70
CA ALA A 180 -30.01 16.74 -0.95
C ALA A 180 -30.84 15.46 -1.16
#